data_AF-A0A3G2S747-F1
#
_entry.id   AF-A0A3G2S747-F1
#
_cell.length_a   1.000
_cell.length_b   1.000
_cell.length_c   1.000
_cell.angle_alpha   90.00
_cell.angle_beta   90.00
_cell.angle_gamma   90.00
#
_symmetry.space_group_name_H-M   'P 1'
#
loop_
_entity.id
_entity.type
_entity.pdbx_description
1 polymer ?
#
loop_
_entity_poly.entity_id
_entity_poly.type
_entity_poly.pdbx_seq_one_letter_code
_entity_poly.pdbx_strand_id
1 'polypeptide(L)'
;MLLLPPALALLVGVSFASASQITLSHTDRSNPDSFHAERRSLLNKYAGFAKRHFNSTGQHLDIVDLHYADKQKRASGKTSLRYNTYWTGSILVGSPPQPAPVVFDTGSSDLILDKSFYNPKKSLSANNLNTPFDFSYINLHVYGDIYSDHVAIGDVKADNVPIGHGREDFDGDLTGGKFGLSFSTAENSGFNVKQDPFIWAAKKQNPIQSSSFQFTLRRSGKATLNVGDVDHSELAGPISWADKNTDKSFWRTSVELNGNKIVELNVFIDCGARCVWSITPHTWRLCSS
;
A
#
# COMPACT_ATOMS: atom_id res chain seq x y z
N MET A 1 -54.48 15.64 35.86
CA MET A 1 -53.01 15.69 35.92
C MET A 1 -52.49 14.42 35.26
N LEU A 2 -52.30 14.44 33.94
CA LEU A 2 -51.78 13.30 33.18
C LEU A 2 -50.34 13.64 32.79
N LEU A 3 -49.39 12.95 33.41
CA LEU A 3 -47.97 13.00 33.08
C LEU A 3 -47.75 12.15 31.82
N LEU A 4 -47.37 12.79 30.72
CA LEU A 4 -46.75 12.12 29.56
C LEU A 4 -45.27 11.89 29.87
N PRO A 5 -44.71 10.68 29.64
CA PRO A 5 -43.29 10.46 29.78
C PRO A 5 -42.52 11.10 28.61
N PRO A 6 -41.29 11.59 28.83
CA PRO A 6 -40.46 12.09 27.75
C PRO A 6 -40.01 10.93 26.87
N ALA A 7 -40.43 10.94 25.61
CA ALA A 7 -39.86 10.06 24.59
C ALA A 7 -38.40 10.45 24.38
N LEU A 8 -37.48 9.68 24.95
CA LEU A 8 -36.07 9.76 24.67
C LEU A 8 -35.87 9.25 23.23
N ALA A 9 -35.78 10.17 22.27
CA ALA A 9 -35.45 9.83 20.90
C ALA A 9 -33.98 9.35 20.86
N LEU A 10 -33.80 8.03 20.90
CA LEU A 10 -32.54 7.39 20.55
C LEU A 10 -32.32 7.65 19.05
N LEU A 11 -31.55 8.69 18.70
CA LEU A 11 -30.94 8.78 17.38
C LEU A 11 -29.92 7.65 17.28
N VAL A 12 -30.37 6.47 16.86
CA VAL A 12 -29.46 5.47 16.30
C VAL A 12 -29.00 6.07 14.98
N GLY A 13 -27.85 6.74 15.00
CA GLY A 13 -27.20 7.19 13.78
C GLY A 13 -26.97 5.98 12.89
N VAL A 14 -27.81 5.83 11.86
CA VAL A 14 -27.60 4.84 10.81
C VAL A 14 -26.34 5.31 10.09
N SER A 15 -25.19 4.75 10.47
CA SER A 15 -23.94 4.99 9.73
C SER A 15 -24.10 4.30 8.39
N PHE A 16 -24.45 5.08 7.37
CA PHE A 16 -24.46 4.56 6.00
C PHE A 16 -23.02 4.23 5.64
N ALA A 17 -22.82 3.01 5.15
CA ALA A 17 -21.54 2.63 4.61
C ALA A 17 -21.17 3.59 3.47
N SER A 18 -19.98 4.15 3.60
CA SER A 18 -19.42 5.13 2.68
C SER A 18 -18.59 4.45 1.59
N ALA A 19 -18.38 5.17 0.50
CA ALA A 19 -17.26 4.99 -0.39
C ALA A 19 -16.61 6.37 -0.56
N SER A 20 -15.34 6.40 -0.91
CA SER A 20 -14.58 7.64 -1.01
C SER A 20 -13.70 7.64 -2.24
N GLN A 21 -13.81 8.71 -3.04
CA GLN A 21 -12.93 8.96 -4.16
C GLN A 21 -12.01 10.13 -3.82
N ILE A 22 -10.71 9.89 -3.80
CA ILE A 22 -9.70 10.93 -3.65
C ILE A 22 -8.96 11.17 -4.97
N THR A 23 -8.45 12.39 -5.14
CA THR A 23 -7.58 12.73 -6.28
C THR A 23 -6.14 12.34 -5.97
N LEU A 24 -5.46 11.76 -6.96
CA LEU A 24 -4.04 11.45 -6.91
C LEU A 24 -3.27 12.47 -7.73
N SER A 25 -2.11 12.86 -7.21
CA SER A 25 -1.14 13.72 -7.90
C SER A 25 0.04 12.88 -8.36
N HIS A 26 0.59 13.22 -9.52
CA HIS A 26 1.82 12.64 -10.03
C HIS A 26 2.89 13.72 -10.10
N THR A 27 3.95 13.57 -9.32
CA THR A 27 5.12 14.44 -9.42
C THR A 27 5.99 14.00 -10.59
N ASP A 28 5.67 14.42 -11.81
CA ASP A 28 6.56 14.23 -12.96
C ASP A 28 7.67 15.30 -12.93
N ARG A 29 8.81 14.95 -12.33
CA ARG A 29 10.06 15.69 -12.53
C ARG A 29 10.98 14.80 -13.34
N SER A 30 10.69 14.75 -14.63
CA SER A 30 11.42 14.00 -15.65
C SER A 30 12.94 14.12 -15.50
N ASN A 31 13.59 13.01 -15.19
CA ASN A 31 14.82 12.59 -15.86
C ASN A 31 14.59 11.12 -16.25
N PRO A 32 14.85 10.70 -17.51
CA PRO A 32 14.59 9.34 -17.98
C PRO A 32 15.63 8.36 -17.43
N ASP A 33 15.67 8.17 -16.11
CA ASP A 33 16.49 7.12 -15.52
C ASP A 33 15.78 5.77 -15.74
N SER A 34 16.49 4.95 -16.53
CA SER A 34 15.99 3.85 -17.35
C SER A 34 15.03 2.88 -16.66
N PHE A 35 14.18 2.22 -17.44
CA PHE A 35 13.46 0.99 -17.08
C PHE A 35 14.26 0.02 -16.17
N HIS A 36 15.59 -0.04 -16.32
CA HIS A 36 16.46 -0.84 -15.46
C HIS A 36 16.50 -0.38 -14.00
N ALA A 37 16.41 0.92 -13.73
CA ALA A 37 16.35 1.50 -12.40
C ALA A 37 15.06 1.09 -11.68
N GLU A 38 13.91 1.24 -12.35
CA GLU A 38 12.61 0.81 -11.83
C GLU A 38 12.56 -0.71 -11.61
N ARG A 39 13.02 -1.49 -12.60
CA ARG A 39 13.12 -2.95 -12.46
C ARG A 39 14.00 -3.35 -11.26
N ARG A 40 15.10 -2.64 -11.04
CA ARG A 40 16.01 -2.89 -9.91
C ARG A 40 15.34 -2.53 -8.58
N SER A 41 14.61 -1.42 -8.54
CA SER A 41 13.80 -0.99 -7.39
C SER A 41 12.88 -2.12 -6.93
N LEU A 42 12.13 -2.68 -7.87
CA LEU A 42 11.20 -3.77 -7.60
C LEU A 42 11.92 -5.06 -7.21
N LEU A 43 12.98 -5.43 -7.94
CA LEU A 43 13.78 -6.61 -7.59
C LEU A 43 14.29 -6.52 -6.15
N ASN A 44 14.76 -5.35 -5.72
CA ASN A 44 15.22 -5.13 -4.35
C ASN A 44 14.06 -5.18 -3.33
N LYS A 45 12.87 -4.66 -3.67
CA LYS A 45 11.67 -4.75 -2.83
C LYS A 45 11.31 -6.20 -2.53
N TYR A 46 11.10 -7.01 -3.56
CA TYR A 46 10.69 -8.41 -3.39
C TYR A 46 11.81 -9.26 -2.78
N ALA A 47 13.08 -8.97 -3.11
CA ALA A 47 14.22 -9.60 -2.41
C ALA A 47 14.23 -9.24 -0.91
N GLY A 48 13.84 -8.03 -0.54
CA GLY A 48 13.67 -7.60 0.85
C GLY A 48 12.63 -8.45 1.60
N PHE A 49 11.46 -8.67 0.99
CA PHE A 49 10.42 -9.54 1.56
C PHE A 49 10.92 -10.99 1.71
N ALA A 50 11.50 -11.56 0.65
CA ALA A 50 11.98 -12.94 0.68
C ALA A 50 13.09 -13.15 1.73
N LYS A 51 14.02 -12.20 1.86
CA LYS A 51 15.06 -12.26 2.91
C LYS A 51 14.49 -12.13 4.30
N ARG A 52 13.52 -11.23 4.52
CA ARG A 52 12.86 -11.08 5.82
C ARG A 52 12.14 -12.36 6.23
N HIS A 53 11.37 -12.94 5.30
CA HIS A 53 10.69 -14.20 5.53
C HIS A 53 11.70 -15.29 5.91
N PHE A 54 12.76 -15.49 5.09
CA PHE A 54 13.81 -16.46 5.37
C PHE A 54 14.49 -16.26 6.73
N ASN A 55 14.82 -15.01 7.09
CA ASN A 55 15.44 -14.71 8.39
C ASN A 55 14.51 -15.03 9.57
N SER A 56 13.19 -14.92 9.38
CA SER A 56 12.19 -15.17 10.44
C SER A 56 11.76 -16.63 10.55
N THR A 57 11.67 -17.37 9.44
CA THR A 57 11.09 -18.72 9.39
C THR A 57 12.11 -19.81 9.03
N GLY A 58 13.25 -19.44 8.45
CA GLY A 58 14.19 -20.36 7.83
C GLY A 58 13.73 -20.92 6.47
N GLN A 59 12.57 -20.51 5.96
CA GLN A 59 12.00 -21.00 4.71
C GLN A 59 12.19 -20.00 3.57
N HIS A 60 12.37 -20.50 2.35
CA HIS A 60 12.44 -19.65 1.17
C HIS A 60 11.03 -19.21 0.75
N LEU A 61 10.86 -17.91 0.54
CA LEU A 61 9.65 -17.36 -0.07
C LEU A 61 9.87 -17.23 -1.57
N ASP A 62 9.18 -18.06 -2.35
CA ASP A 62 9.34 -18.15 -3.81
C ASP A 62 8.61 -17.01 -4.54
N ILE A 63 9.07 -15.78 -4.33
CA ILE A 63 8.57 -14.56 -4.97
C ILE A 63 9.59 -13.87 -5.86
N VAL A 64 10.86 -14.27 -5.74
CA VAL A 64 12.01 -13.66 -6.40
C VAL A 64 13.21 -14.61 -6.36
N ASP A 65 13.98 -14.64 -7.44
CA ASP A 65 15.30 -15.27 -7.43
C ASP A 65 16.29 -14.38 -6.65
N LEU A 66 16.57 -14.77 -5.41
CA LEU A 66 17.51 -14.06 -4.52
C LEU A 66 18.94 -14.05 -5.07
N HIS A 67 19.38 -15.10 -5.74
CA HIS A 67 20.73 -15.16 -6.32
C HIS A 67 20.86 -14.12 -7.44
N TYR A 68 19.86 -14.05 -8.32
CA TYR A 68 19.79 -13.04 -9.37
C TYR A 68 19.72 -11.62 -8.78
N ALA A 69 18.87 -11.39 -7.78
CA ALA A 69 18.75 -10.10 -7.09
C ALA A 69 20.10 -9.64 -6.50
N ASP A 70 20.81 -10.52 -5.80
CA ASP A 70 22.11 -10.21 -5.21
C ASP A 70 23.20 -9.96 -6.25
N LYS A 71 23.14 -10.64 -7.40
CA LYS A 71 24.04 -10.38 -8.53
C LYS A 71 23.79 -8.98 -9.12
N GLN A 72 22.52 -8.60 -9.32
CA GLN A 72 22.16 -7.26 -9.82
C GLN A 72 22.57 -6.15 -8.85
N LYS A 73 22.36 -6.35 -7.53
CA LYS A 73 22.77 -5.39 -6.50
C LYS A 73 24.28 -5.15 -6.48
N ARG A 74 25.09 -6.22 -6.63
CA ARG A 74 26.56 -6.12 -6.68
C ARG A 74 27.08 -5.43 -7.95
N ALA A 75 26.41 -5.64 -9.07
CA ALA A 75 26.82 -5.09 -10.37
C ALA A 75 26.58 -3.58 -10.51
N SER A 76 25.70 -2.97 -9.71
CA SER A 76 25.16 -1.63 -9.99
C SER A 76 25.75 -0.45 -9.19
N GLY A 77 26.62 -0.70 -8.20
CA GLY A 77 27.07 0.35 -7.27
C GLY A 77 25.92 1.05 -6.50
N LYS A 78 26.24 2.06 -5.68
CA LYS A 78 25.25 2.94 -5.01
C LYS A 78 24.69 3.96 -6.02
N THR A 79 23.88 3.53 -6.98
CA THR A 79 23.06 4.47 -7.76
C THR A 79 21.79 4.77 -6.95
N SER A 80 21.56 6.04 -6.59
CA SER A 80 20.30 6.45 -5.98
C SER A 80 19.18 6.34 -7.00
N LEU A 81 18.12 5.61 -6.65
CA LEU A 81 16.91 5.55 -7.44
C LEU A 81 16.09 6.79 -7.09
N ARG A 82 16.04 7.79 -7.98
CA ARG A 82 15.25 9.01 -7.71
C ARG A 82 13.75 8.74 -7.87
N TYR A 83 12.99 9.10 -6.84
CA TYR A 83 11.58 8.78 -6.54
C TYR A 83 10.50 9.56 -7.34
N ASN A 84 10.86 10.22 -8.45
CA ASN A 84 9.98 11.19 -9.14
C ASN A 84 8.86 10.56 -10.01
N THR A 85 8.26 9.42 -9.62
CA THR A 85 7.33 8.70 -10.53
C THR A 85 6.11 8.04 -9.88
N TYR A 86 5.81 8.31 -8.61
CA TYR A 86 4.67 7.69 -7.93
C TYR A 86 3.43 8.56 -7.90
N TRP A 87 2.26 7.91 -7.91
CA TRP A 87 0.98 8.56 -7.63
C TRP A 87 0.81 8.72 -6.12
N THR A 88 0.68 9.96 -5.68
CA THR A 88 0.51 10.32 -4.26
C THR A 88 -0.89 10.84 -4.01
N GLY A 89 -1.51 10.44 -2.89
CA GLY A 89 -2.70 11.09 -2.36
C GLY A 89 -2.48 11.55 -0.92
N SER A 90 -3.50 12.17 -0.33
CA SER A 90 -3.47 12.58 1.08
C SER A 90 -4.41 11.72 1.90
N ILE A 91 -3.93 11.31 3.07
CA ILE A 91 -4.74 10.69 4.13
C ILE A 91 -4.81 11.63 5.34
N LEU A 92 -5.71 11.32 6.26
CA LEU A 92 -5.77 11.95 7.57
C LEU A 92 -5.45 10.93 8.66
N VAL A 93 -4.67 11.32 9.66
CA VAL A 93 -4.21 10.43 10.74
C VAL A 93 -4.38 11.08 12.11
N GLY A 94 -4.94 10.35 13.05
CA GLY A 94 -5.06 10.77 14.45
C GLY A 94 -6.20 11.73 14.75
N SER A 95 -6.24 12.16 16.01
CA SER A 95 -7.24 13.10 16.55
C SER A 95 -6.57 14.15 17.44
N PRO A 96 -6.53 15.44 17.05
CA PRO A 96 -7.07 16.00 15.82
C PRO A 96 -6.35 15.47 14.56
N PRO A 97 -7.05 15.42 13.40
CA PRO A 97 -6.49 14.86 12.18
C PRO A 97 -5.23 15.59 11.67
N GLN A 98 -4.19 14.82 11.38
CA GLN A 98 -2.93 15.25 10.76
C GLN A 98 -2.91 14.81 9.29
N PRO A 99 -2.84 15.73 8.31
CA PRO A 99 -2.76 15.37 6.90
C PRO A 99 -1.37 14.82 6.56
N ALA A 100 -1.34 13.65 5.91
CA ALA A 100 -0.11 13.02 5.47
C ALA A 100 -0.21 12.66 3.97
N PRO A 101 0.75 13.10 3.13
CA PRO A 101 0.86 12.62 1.76
C PRO A 101 1.47 11.21 1.76
N VAL A 102 0.87 10.31 0.98
CA VAL A 102 1.30 8.92 0.88
C VAL A 102 1.32 8.44 -0.55
N VAL A 103 2.26 7.54 -0.85
CA VAL A 103 2.22 6.67 -2.03
C VAL A 103 1.39 5.45 -1.66
N PHE A 104 0.32 5.20 -2.42
CA PHE A 104 -0.43 3.96 -2.27
C PHE A 104 0.27 2.82 -2.99
N ASP A 105 0.51 1.72 -2.28
CA ASP A 105 1.39 0.65 -2.71
C ASP A 105 0.68 -0.70 -2.54
N THR A 106 0.25 -1.31 -3.65
CA THR A 106 -0.37 -2.65 -3.63
C THR A 106 0.65 -3.78 -3.49
N GLY A 107 1.94 -3.52 -3.59
CA GLY A 107 3.00 -4.51 -3.35
C GLY A 107 3.41 -4.64 -1.87
N SER A 108 2.84 -3.86 -0.96
CA SER A 108 3.09 -3.94 0.49
C SER A 108 1.81 -3.72 1.30
N SER A 109 1.87 -4.08 2.59
CA SER A 109 0.73 -4.09 3.51
C SER A 109 0.79 -3.04 4.62
N ASP A 110 1.99 -2.56 4.93
CA ASP A 110 2.23 -1.66 6.06
C ASP A 110 1.97 -0.20 5.70
N LEU A 111 1.35 0.54 6.63
CA LEU A 111 1.31 2.00 6.60
C LEU A 111 2.51 2.55 7.38
N ILE A 112 3.41 3.25 6.69
CA ILE A 112 4.62 3.82 7.27
C ILE A 112 4.62 5.31 6.97
N LEU A 113 4.76 6.14 8.01
CA LEU A 113 4.72 7.59 7.91
C LEU A 113 5.98 8.22 8.46
N ASP A 114 6.44 9.25 7.76
CA ASP A 114 7.57 10.06 8.19
C ASP A 114 7.15 10.90 9.39
N LYS A 115 8.07 11.06 10.35
CA LYS A 115 7.83 11.86 11.58
C LYS A 115 7.44 13.32 11.27
N SER A 116 7.78 13.83 10.09
CA SER A 116 7.43 15.18 9.64
C SER A 116 5.94 15.35 9.35
N PHE A 117 5.22 14.28 9.01
CA PHE A 117 3.79 14.32 8.65
C PHE A 117 2.87 13.72 9.70
N TYR A 118 3.38 12.85 10.56
CA TYR A 118 2.62 12.26 11.65
C TYR A 118 3.41 12.31 12.95
N ASN A 119 2.86 13.00 13.96
CA ASN A 119 3.38 12.99 15.32
C ASN A 119 2.38 12.32 16.26
N PRO A 120 2.64 11.10 16.76
CA PRO A 120 1.71 10.40 17.64
C PRO A 120 1.47 11.15 18.96
N LYS A 121 2.42 11.97 19.44
CA LYS A 121 2.24 12.75 20.68
C LYS A 121 1.22 13.89 20.53
N LYS A 122 0.88 14.27 19.29
CA LYS A 122 -0.15 15.28 18.99
C LYS A 122 -1.53 14.67 18.74
N SER A 123 -1.63 13.34 18.75
CA SER A 123 -2.89 12.62 18.57
C SER A 123 -3.37 12.05 19.90
N LEU A 124 -4.58 12.41 20.29
CA LEU A 124 -5.30 11.92 21.46
C LEU A 124 -5.76 10.46 21.31
N SER A 125 -5.82 9.97 20.07
CA SER A 125 -6.22 8.60 19.73
C SER A 125 -5.04 7.68 19.46
N ALA A 126 -3.81 8.21 19.42
CA ALA A 126 -2.61 7.41 19.22
C ALA A 126 -2.39 6.47 20.41
N ASN A 127 -2.16 5.20 20.09
CA ASN A 127 -1.84 4.16 21.05
C ASN A 127 -0.51 3.51 20.66
N ASN A 128 0.49 3.63 21.54
CA ASN A 128 1.78 2.97 21.31
C ASN A 128 1.63 1.45 21.51
N LEU A 129 1.96 0.67 20.48
CA LEU A 129 1.87 -0.79 20.53
C LEU A 129 3.10 -1.44 21.18
N ASN A 130 4.08 -0.63 21.61
CA ASN A 130 5.35 -1.06 22.21
C ASN A 130 6.08 -2.13 21.39
N THR A 131 5.94 -2.04 20.07
CA THR A 131 6.49 -2.98 19.11
C THR A 131 7.36 -2.20 18.13
N PRO A 132 8.66 -2.46 18.06
CA PRO A 132 9.52 -1.84 17.07
C PRO A 132 9.30 -2.50 15.70
N PHE A 133 9.63 -1.76 14.64
CA PHE A 133 9.83 -2.33 13.31
C PHE A 133 11.20 -1.92 12.79
N ASP A 134 11.82 -2.81 12.01
CA ASP A 134 13.09 -2.56 11.33
C ASP A 134 13.11 -3.43 10.07
N PHE A 135 13.11 -2.78 8.90
CA PHE A 135 13.30 -3.50 7.66
C PHE A 135 13.79 -2.59 6.53
N SER A 136 14.39 -3.20 5.52
CA SER A 136 14.65 -2.51 4.26
C SER A 136 13.42 -2.55 3.36
N TYR A 137 13.14 -1.42 2.71
CA TYR A 137 12.10 -1.25 1.71
C TYR A 137 12.71 -0.67 0.43
N ILE A 138 12.74 -1.44 -0.66
CA ILE A 138 13.43 -1.06 -1.91
C ILE A 138 14.92 -0.77 -1.64
N ASN A 139 15.28 0.52 -1.53
CA ASN A 139 16.62 1.05 -1.31
C ASN A 139 16.72 1.77 0.04
N LEU A 140 15.62 1.84 0.79
CA LEU A 140 15.52 2.52 2.07
C LEU A 140 15.63 1.53 3.21
N HIS A 141 16.19 2.01 4.32
CA HIS A 141 16.09 1.36 5.61
C HIS A 141 15.09 2.15 6.45
N VAL A 142 14.02 1.48 6.88
CA VAL A 142 12.97 2.10 7.67
C VAL A 142 12.89 1.39 9.01
N TYR A 143 12.96 2.15 10.09
CA TYR A 143 12.91 1.62 11.44
C TYR A 143 12.25 2.62 12.39
N GLY A 144 11.63 2.09 13.43
CA GLY A 144 10.95 2.89 14.44
C GLY A 144 10.00 2.08 15.29
N ASP A 145 8.93 2.72 15.73
CA ASP A 145 7.96 2.14 16.65
C ASP A 145 6.56 2.13 16.01
N ILE A 146 5.79 1.08 16.26
CA ILE A 146 4.45 0.93 15.72
C ILE A 146 3.44 1.52 16.70
N TYR A 147 2.58 2.40 16.17
CA TYR A 147 1.41 2.95 16.85
C TYR A 147 0.16 2.38 16.20
N SER A 148 -0.96 2.39 16.91
CA SER A 148 -2.27 2.36 16.28
C SER A 148 -2.99 3.69 16.45
N ASP A 149 -3.70 4.12 15.42
CA ASP A 149 -4.43 5.39 15.44
C ASP A 149 -5.64 5.37 14.48
N HIS A 150 -6.41 6.46 14.46
CA HIS A 150 -7.42 6.73 13.46
C HIS A 150 -6.76 7.05 12.12
N VAL A 151 -7.27 6.48 11.04
CA VAL A 151 -6.84 6.76 9.67
C VAL A 151 -8.06 7.00 8.80
N ALA A 152 -7.98 7.94 7.87
CA ALA A 152 -9.04 8.19 6.90
C ALA A 152 -8.51 8.42 5.49
N ILE A 153 -9.22 7.86 4.50
CA ILE A 153 -9.06 8.14 3.08
C ILE A 153 -10.36 8.83 2.60
N GLY A 154 -10.33 10.15 2.51
CA GLY A 154 -11.54 10.97 2.36
C GLY A 154 -12.56 10.62 3.45
N ASP A 155 -13.75 10.16 3.06
CA ASP A 155 -14.83 9.87 4.01
C ASP A 155 -14.77 8.46 4.66
N VAL A 156 -13.95 7.56 4.12
CA VAL A 156 -13.75 6.23 4.71
C VAL A 156 -12.76 6.32 5.86
N LYS A 157 -13.20 5.96 7.06
CA LYS A 157 -12.43 6.04 8.31
C LYS A 157 -12.24 4.67 8.92
N ALA A 158 -11.10 4.42 9.54
CA ALA A 158 -10.88 3.22 10.34
C ALA A 158 -10.07 3.55 11.59
N ASP A 159 -10.45 2.93 12.69
CA ASP A 159 -9.79 3.06 13.98
C ASP A 159 -8.78 1.94 14.20
N ASN A 160 -7.81 2.20 15.09
CA ASN A 160 -6.83 1.20 15.53
C ASN A 160 -6.06 0.56 14.36
N VAL A 161 -5.75 1.36 13.33
CA VAL A 161 -4.95 0.97 12.17
C VAL A 161 -3.47 1.04 12.56
N PRO A 162 -2.63 0.04 12.25
CA PRO A 162 -1.22 0.06 12.61
C PRO A 162 -0.42 1.00 11.70
N ILE A 163 0.44 1.80 12.30
CA ILE A 163 1.24 2.84 11.66
C ILE A 163 2.67 2.73 12.16
N GLY A 164 3.61 2.51 11.24
CA GLY A 164 5.03 2.61 11.52
C GLY A 164 5.45 4.08 11.56
N HIS A 165 5.82 4.57 12.74
CA HIS A 165 6.37 5.91 12.92
C HIS A 165 7.90 5.85 12.84
N GLY A 166 8.48 6.36 11.76
CA GLY A 166 9.92 6.37 11.53
C GLY A 166 10.68 7.19 12.57
N ARG A 167 11.81 6.66 13.06
CA ARG A 167 12.67 7.39 14.03
C ARG A 167 13.49 8.50 13.38
N GLU A 168 13.94 8.27 12.16
CA GLU A 168 14.63 9.27 11.34
C GLU A 168 13.71 9.73 10.21
N ASP A 169 14.03 10.90 9.64
CA ASP A 169 13.46 11.25 8.34
C ASP A 169 13.91 10.16 7.38
N PHE A 170 13.00 9.60 6.58
CA PHE A 170 13.33 8.48 5.72
C PHE A 170 14.25 8.91 4.57
N ASP A 171 15.57 9.01 4.83
CA ASP A 171 16.68 9.30 3.92
C ASP A 171 16.30 10.04 2.61
N GLY A 172 15.50 11.11 2.72
CA GLY A 172 15.07 11.97 1.61
C GLY A 172 14.18 11.33 0.52
N ASP A 173 13.77 10.07 0.64
CA ASP A 173 13.10 9.31 -0.43
C ASP A 173 11.58 9.12 -0.21
N LEU A 174 11.05 9.30 1.01
CA LEU A 174 9.61 9.32 1.27
C LEU A 174 9.11 10.76 1.41
N THR A 175 8.47 11.28 0.36
CA THR A 175 7.80 12.60 0.39
C THR A 175 6.60 12.68 1.35
N GLY A 176 6.33 11.61 2.10
CA GLY A 176 5.59 11.65 3.36
C GLY A 176 5.30 10.28 3.98
N GLY A 177 4.99 9.27 3.16
CA GLY A 177 4.80 7.90 3.64
C GLY A 177 4.39 6.92 2.56
N LYS A 178 4.28 5.64 2.95
CA LYS A 178 3.74 4.57 2.11
C LYS A 178 2.50 4.00 2.75
N PHE A 179 1.50 3.75 1.93
CA PHE A 179 0.24 3.17 2.34
C PHE A 179 0.06 1.82 1.66
N GLY A 180 0.37 0.75 2.39
CA GLY A 180 0.17 -0.60 1.90
C GLY A 180 -1.30 -0.92 1.62
N LEU A 181 -1.57 -1.49 0.45
CA LEU A 181 -2.88 -1.98 0.01
C LEU A 181 -2.88 -3.48 -0.31
N SER A 182 -1.78 -4.18 -0.02
CA SER A 182 -1.76 -5.64 -0.04
C SER A 182 -2.39 -6.23 1.22
N PHE A 183 -2.64 -7.54 1.18
CA PHE A 183 -2.98 -8.31 2.35
C PHE A 183 -1.86 -8.22 3.39
N SER A 184 -2.15 -8.15 4.68
CA SER A 184 -1.11 -8.22 5.72
C SER A 184 -0.94 -9.64 6.21
N THR A 185 0.17 -10.25 5.82
CA THR A 185 0.56 -11.60 6.25
C THR A 185 2.01 -11.61 6.73
N ALA A 186 2.44 -12.71 7.36
CA ALA A 186 3.82 -12.85 7.84
C ALA A 186 4.86 -12.77 6.70
N GLU A 187 4.44 -13.03 5.46
CA GLU A 187 5.28 -13.01 4.27
C GLU A 187 5.60 -11.60 3.77
N ASN A 188 4.76 -10.60 4.06
CA ASN A 188 4.88 -9.28 3.43
C ASN A 188 4.74 -8.07 4.38
N SER A 189 4.25 -8.28 5.60
CA SER A 189 4.22 -7.25 6.62
C SER A 189 5.53 -7.25 7.42
N GLY A 190 6.00 -6.06 7.78
CA GLY A 190 7.06 -5.85 8.76
C GLY A 190 6.51 -5.59 10.16
N PHE A 191 5.19 -5.55 10.31
CA PHE A 191 4.52 -5.30 11.57
C PHE A 191 4.10 -6.61 12.20
N ASN A 192 4.71 -6.94 13.34
CA ASN A 192 4.30 -8.08 14.16
C ASN A 192 3.24 -7.66 15.18
N VAL A 193 2.07 -7.25 14.70
CA VAL A 193 0.98 -6.71 15.53
C VAL A 193 -0.36 -7.33 15.14
N LYS A 194 -1.34 -7.29 16.05
CA LYS A 194 -2.67 -7.90 15.86
C LYS A 194 -3.67 -7.00 15.11
N GLN A 195 -3.31 -5.75 14.88
CA GLN A 195 -4.17 -4.75 14.26
C GLN A 195 -4.35 -5.06 12.77
N ASP A 196 -5.56 -4.85 12.29
CA ASP A 196 -5.90 -5.03 10.88
C ASP A 196 -5.39 -3.82 10.06
N PRO A 197 -4.81 -4.02 8.85
CA PRO A 197 -4.51 -2.91 7.95
C PRO A 197 -5.78 -2.17 7.55
N PHE A 198 -5.63 -0.94 7.06
CA PHE A 198 -6.73 0.00 6.88
C PHE A 198 -7.97 -0.57 6.17
N ILE A 199 -7.84 -1.19 4.99
CA ILE A 199 -9.02 -1.68 4.23
C ILE A 199 -9.77 -2.78 5.01
N TRP A 200 -9.05 -3.60 5.77
CA TRP A 200 -9.59 -4.69 6.57
C TRP A 200 -10.23 -4.15 7.85
N ALA A 201 -9.56 -3.20 8.52
CA ALA A 201 -10.12 -2.47 9.64
C ALA A 201 -11.42 -1.73 9.24
N ALA A 202 -11.40 -1.02 8.11
CA ALA A 202 -12.57 -0.36 7.54
C ALA A 202 -13.67 -1.35 7.16
N LYS A 203 -13.35 -2.51 6.59
CA LYS A 203 -14.40 -3.51 6.31
C LYS A 203 -15.02 -4.05 7.61
N LYS A 204 -14.20 -4.34 8.61
CA LYS A 204 -14.61 -4.93 9.90
C LYS A 204 -15.44 -3.97 10.76
N GLN A 205 -15.12 -2.68 10.73
CA GLN A 205 -15.82 -1.64 11.47
C GLN A 205 -17.11 -1.17 10.76
N ASN A 206 -17.37 -1.70 9.56
CA ASN A 206 -18.49 -1.38 8.68
C ASN A 206 -18.59 0.06 8.09
N PRO A 207 -17.55 0.91 8.00
CA PRO A 207 -17.58 2.13 7.17
C PRO A 207 -17.63 1.90 5.66
N ILE A 208 -17.33 0.68 5.17
CA ILE A 208 -17.42 0.29 3.75
C ILE A 208 -18.13 -1.06 3.59
N GLN A 209 -18.92 -1.23 2.52
CA GLN A 209 -19.57 -2.52 2.22
C GLN A 209 -18.67 -3.48 1.43
N SER A 210 -17.70 -2.98 0.68
CA SER A 210 -16.75 -3.81 -0.04
C SER A 210 -15.33 -3.48 0.43
N SER A 211 -14.48 -4.50 0.60
CA SER A 211 -13.04 -4.31 0.83
C SER A 211 -12.30 -4.07 -0.50
N SER A 212 -12.92 -3.33 -1.42
CA SER A 212 -12.39 -3.04 -2.75
C SER A 212 -11.82 -1.64 -2.83
N PHE A 213 -10.91 -1.46 -3.76
CA PHE A 213 -10.41 -0.17 -4.18
C PHE A 213 -10.16 -0.19 -5.69
N GLN A 214 -10.22 0.98 -6.32
CA GLN A 214 -10.02 1.15 -7.76
C GLN A 214 -9.08 2.33 -8.01
N PHE A 215 -8.01 2.07 -8.74
CA PHE A 215 -7.16 3.13 -9.28
C PHE A 215 -7.60 3.50 -10.69
N THR A 216 -7.80 4.79 -10.94
CA THR A 216 -7.93 5.35 -12.27
C THR A 216 -6.70 6.19 -12.54
N LEU A 217 -5.73 5.64 -13.28
CA LEU A 217 -4.46 6.31 -13.57
C LEU A 217 -4.45 6.75 -15.03
N ARG A 218 -4.23 8.05 -15.26
CA ARG A 218 -4.23 8.63 -16.61
C ARG A 218 -2.90 9.33 -16.86
N ARG A 219 -2.40 9.27 -18.09
CA ARG A 219 -1.19 10.03 -18.49
C ARG A 219 -1.43 11.54 -18.45
N SER A 220 -2.66 11.96 -18.71
CA SER A 220 -3.13 13.35 -18.59
C SER A 220 -4.54 13.37 -18.02
N GLY A 221 -4.88 14.43 -17.30
CA GLY A 221 -6.17 14.57 -16.61
C GLY A 221 -6.15 14.02 -15.18
N LYS A 222 -7.34 13.91 -14.58
CA LYS A 222 -7.52 13.52 -13.18
C LYS A 222 -7.19 12.03 -13.00
N ALA A 223 -6.33 11.74 -12.04
CA ALA A 223 -6.16 10.38 -11.51
C ALA A 223 -6.82 10.26 -10.14
N THR A 224 -7.37 9.09 -9.83
CA THR A 224 -8.15 8.90 -8.60
C THR A 224 -7.89 7.54 -7.97
N LEU A 225 -8.12 7.49 -6.66
CA LEU A 225 -8.29 6.26 -5.90
C LEU A 225 -9.70 6.26 -5.32
N ASN A 226 -10.51 5.26 -5.68
CA ASN A 226 -11.79 4.96 -5.04
C ASN A 226 -11.56 3.85 -4.00
N VAL A 227 -12.15 4.00 -2.82
CA VAL A 227 -12.10 3.03 -1.71
C VAL A 227 -13.52 2.73 -1.24
N GLY A 228 -13.83 1.45 -1.08
CA GLY A 228 -15.12 0.97 -0.59
C GLY A 228 -16.14 0.66 -1.69
N ASP A 229 -15.87 1.09 -2.93
CA ASP A 229 -16.71 0.84 -4.10
C ASP A 229 -15.87 0.85 -5.40
N VAL A 230 -16.50 0.49 -6.52
CA VAL A 230 -15.95 0.62 -7.88
C VAL A 230 -16.76 1.66 -8.64
N ASP A 231 -16.08 2.69 -9.14
CA ASP A 231 -16.71 3.67 -10.02
C ASP A 231 -16.88 3.06 -11.42
N HIS A 232 -18.10 2.60 -11.69
CA HIS A 232 -18.45 2.00 -12.98
C HIS A 232 -18.47 3.01 -14.13
N SER A 233 -18.55 4.32 -13.87
CA SER A 233 -18.52 5.35 -14.91
C SER A 233 -17.14 5.54 -15.53
N GLU A 234 -16.09 5.11 -14.83
CA GLU A 234 -14.71 5.11 -15.29
C GLU A 234 -14.36 3.87 -16.15
N LEU A 235 -15.30 2.94 -16.34
CA LEU A 235 -15.10 1.71 -17.08
C LEU A 235 -15.65 1.82 -18.52
N ALA A 236 -14.84 1.43 -19.50
CA ALA A 236 -15.27 1.35 -20.91
C ALA A 236 -16.07 0.07 -21.24
N GLY A 237 -16.24 -0.84 -20.28
CA GLY A 237 -16.88 -2.14 -20.47
C GLY A 237 -16.96 -2.93 -19.17
N PRO A 238 -17.43 -4.20 -19.23
CA PRO A 238 -17.54 -5.07 -18.06
C PRO A 238 -16.18 -5.40 -17.44
N ILE A 239 -16.16 -5.60 -16.12
CA ILE A 239 -14.95 -5.99 -15.39
C ILE A 239 -14.61 -7.45 -15.68
N SER A 240 -13.40 -7.70 -16.17
CA SER A 240 -12.81 -9.04 -16.21
C SER A 240 -12.04 -9.31 -14.93
N TRP A 241 -12.30 -10.45 -14.30
CA TRP A 241 -11.65 -10.86 -13.07
C TRP A 241 -10.55 -11.89 -13.36
N ALA A 242 -9.39 -11.71 -12.72
CA ALA A 242 -8.36 -12.73 -12.69
C ALA A 242 -8.75 -13.87 -11.76
N ASP A 243 -8.07 -15.02 -11.91
CA ASP A 243 -8.24 -16.16 -11.01
C ASP A 243 -8.00 -15.77 -9.56
N LYS A 244 -8.69 -16.47 -8.65
CA LYS A 244 -8.61 -16.21 -7.22
C LYS A 244 -7.17 -16.36 -6.73
N ASN A 245 -6.64 -15.28 -6.16
CA ASN A 245 -5.37 -15.31 -5.46
C ASN A 245 -5.48 -16.12 -4.15
N THR A 246 -4.87 -17.31 -4.12
CA THR A 246 -5.05 -18.30 -3.06
C THR A 246 -4.14 -18.07 -1.86
N ASP A 247 -2.92 -17.54 -2.06
CA ASP A 247 -1.96 -17.31 -0.97
C ASP A 247 -2.28 -16.07 -0.13
N LYS A 248 -3.08 -15.13 -0.66
CA LYS A 248 -3.49 -13.88 -0.01
C LYS A 248 -2.33 -13.12 0.63
N SER A 249 -1.15 -13.13 0.01
CA SER A 249 0.01 -12.36 0.43
C SER A 249 0.16 -11.14 -0.47
N PHE A 250 0.34 -11.33 -1.78
CA PHE A 250 0.49 -10.24 -2.74
C PHE A 250 -0.57 -10.33 -3.83
N TRP A 251 -0.94 -9.22 -4.46
CA TRP A 251 -1.86 -9.24 -5.61
C TRP A 251 -1.20 -9.89 -6.83
N ARG A 252 -1.44 -11.20 -7.01
CA ARG A 252 -0.92 -12.02 -8.11
C ARG A 252 -1.96 -12.24 -9.19
N THR A 253 -1.50 -12.35 -10.43
CA THR A 253 -2.32 -12.76 -11.59
C THR A 253 -1.51 -13.62 -12.55
N SER A 254 -2.19 -14.33 -13.45
CA SER A 254 -1.56 -14.98 -14.60
C SER A 254 -1.68 -14.09 -15.82
N VAL A 255 -0.64 -14.05 -16.66
CA VAL A 255 -0.64 -13.28 -17.92
C VAL A 255 -0.41 -14.24 -19.07
N GLU A 256 -1.04 -13.99 -20.21
CA GLU A 256 -0.72 -14.67 -21.46
C GLU A 256 0.01 -13.68 -22.38
N LEU A 257 1.16 -14.08 -22.90
CA LEU A 257 1.94 -13.26 -23.83
C LEU A 257 2.18 -14.06 -25.11
N ASN A 258 1.69 -13.55 -26.24
CA ASN A 258 1.84 -14.17 -27.56
C ASN A 258 1.38 -15.64 -27.62
N GLY A 259 0.24 -15.98 -26.99
CA GLY A 259 -0.27 -17.36 -26.96
C GLY A 259 0.39 -18.26 -25.91
N ASN A 260 1.43 -17.77 -25.22
CA ASN A 260 2.09 -18.52 -24.15
C ASN A 260 1.55 -18.06 -22.81
N LYS A 261 0.84 -18.95 -22.12
CA LYS A 261 0.38 -18.69 -20.76
C LYS A 261 1.62 -18.64 -19.85
N ILE A 262 1.87 -17.46 -19.29
CA ILE A 262 2.88 -17.24 -18.27
C ILE A 262 2.23 -17.67 -16.94
N VAL A 263 2.19 -18.98 -16.70
CA VAL A 263 1.56 -19.60 -15.52
C VAL A 263 2.50 -19.62 -14.31
N GLU A 264 3.81 -19.67 -14.55
CA GLU A 264 4.83 -19.91 -13.51
C GLU A 264 5.50 -18.64 -12.97
N LEU A 265 5.04 -17.45 -13.36
CA LEU A 265 5.73 -16.22 -12.97
C LEU A 265 4.89 -15.44 -11.98
N ASN A 266 5.53 -15.10 -10.86
CA ASN A 266 5.11 -14.11 -9.89
C ASN A 266 4.86 -12.74 -10.57
N VAL A 267 3.70 -12.58 -11.22
CA VAL A 267 3.25 -11.30 -11.77
C VAL A 267 2.49 -10.58 -10.69
N PHE A 268 3.03 -9.45 -10.25
CA PHE A 268 2.43 -8.63 -9.21
C PHE A 268 1.78 -7.39 -9.80
N ILE A 269 0.57 -7.09 -9.35
CA ILE A 269 -0.09 -5.80 -9.61
C ILE A 269 0.37 -4.84 -8.52
N ASP A 270 1.44 -4.10 -8.80
CA ASP A 270 2.07 -3.15 -7.88
C ASP A 270 1.93 -1.71 -8.41
N CYS A 271 0.95 -0.96 -7.91
CA CYS A 271 0.76 0.45 -8.26
C CYS A 271 1.82 1.37 -7.65
N GLY A 272 2.65 0.84 -6.74
CA GLY A 272 3.94 1.40 -6.35
C GLY A 272 5.01 1.23 -7.42
N ALA A 273 4.63 0.83 -8.64
CA ALA A 273 5.43 0.84 -9.86
C ALA A 273 4.61 1.39 -11.05
N ARG A 274 5.28 1.87 -12.12
CA ARG A 274 4.64 2.39 -13.34
C ARG A 274 4.09 1.30 -14.28
N CYS A 275 4.38 0.02 -14.04
CA CYS A 275 4.08 -1.06 -14.97
C CYS A 275 3.56 -2.33 -14.27
N VAL A 276 2.98 -3.25 -15.04
CA VAL A 276 2.81 -4.66 -14.63
C VAL A 276 4.17 -5.36 -14.79
N TRP A 277 4.60 -6.10 -13.77
CA TRP A 277 5.96 -6.68 -13.73
C TRP A 277 5.97 -8.18 -13.52
N SER A 278 7.01 -8.81 -14.06
CA SER A 278 7.36 -10.21 -13.85
C SER A 278 8.83 -10.33 -13.41
N ILE A 279 9.10 -11.08 -12.34
CA ILE A 279 10.39 -11.01 -11.61
C ILE A 279 11.42 -12.07 -12.06
N THR A 280 11.16 -12.85 -13.11
CA THR A 280 12.13 -13.84 -13.62
C THR A 280 13.08 -13.25 -14.68
N PRO A 281 14.17 -13.96 -15.09
CA PRO A 281 15.14 -13.49 -16.07
C PRO A 281 14.56 -13.08 -17.44
N HIS A 282 13.31 -13.45 -17.71
CA HIS A 282 12.55 -13.11 -18.91
C HIS A 282 11.46 -12.07 -18.59
N THR A 283 11.84 -10.89 -18.08
CA THR A 283 10.90 -9.79 -17.83
C THR A 283 10.52 -9.09 -19.13
N TRP A 284 9.21 -9.06 -19.47
CA TRP A 284 8.65 -8.28 -20.58
C TRP A 284 7.85 -7.09 -20.07
N ARG A 285 7.83 -6.01 -20.87
CA ARG A 285 7.15 -4.74 -20.56
C ARG A 285 5.69 -4.80 -21.01
N LEU A 286 4.74 -4.69 -20.07
CA LEU A 286 3.36 -4.35 -20.35
C LEU A 286 3.10 -2.95 -19.78
N CYS A 287 3.29 -1.92 -20.61
CA CYS A 287 2.79 -0.58 -20.32
C CYS A 287 1.50 -0.38 -21.12
N SER A 288 0.49 0.24 -20.52
CA SER A 288 -0.58 0.84 -21.33
C SER A 288 0.06 1.87 -22.26
N SER A 289 -0.21 1.72 -23.56
CA SER A 289 0.29 2.60 -24.62
C SER A 289 -0.27 4.00 -24.55
#